data_AF-A0A919U9U8-F1
#
_entry.id   AF-A0A919U9U8-F1
#
_cell.length_a   1.000
_cell.length_b   1.000
_cell.length_c   1.000
_cell.angle_alpha   90.00
_cell.angle_beta   90.00
_cell.angle_gamma   90.00
#
_symmetry.space_group_name_H-M   'P 1'
#
loop_
_entity.id
_entity.type
_entity.pdbx_description
1 polymer ?
#
loop_
_entity_poly.entity_id
_entity_poly.type
_entity_poly.pdbx_seq_one_letter_code
_entity_poly.pdbx_strand_id
1 'polypeptide(L)'
;MVDVLEVRPEDVADYIGVDLRDANRFMVIDLVDTAVDLINAYVGARIPAVPSSVLTLATKQLCSELYARRNAPSGIAQWTPDGQPVRLARDPMTSVKPLLQPYRSLGRVG
;
A
#
# COMPACT_ATOMS: atom_id res chain seq x y z
N MET A 1 8.64 -17.79 -5.53
CA MET A 1 7.64 -16.71 -5.35
C MET A 1 7.15 -16.89 -3.93
N VAL A 2 7.55 -16.01 -3.01
CA VAL A 2 7.25 -16.23 -1.59
C VAL A 2 5.90 -15.58 -1.31
N ASP A 3 4.92 -16.41 -0.98
CA ASP A 3 3.58 -16.04 -0.57
C ASP A 3 3.63 -15.57 0.90
N VAL A 4 4.29 -14.42 1.16
CA VAL A 4 4.64 -13.97 2.54
C VAL A 4 3.46 -13.28 3.23
N LEU A 5 2.34 -13.06 2.55
CA LEU A 5 1.31 -12.14 3.02
C LEU A 5 -0.05 -12.82 3.05
N GLU A 6 -0.40 -13.41 4.19
CA GLU A 6 -1.81 -13.63 4.58
C GLU A 6 -2.50 -12.28 4.87
N VAL A 7 -2.35 -11.28 4.00
CA VAL A 7 -3.17 -10.07 4.06
C VAL A 7 -4.46 -10.41 3.35
N ARG A 8 -5.49 -10.68 4.14
CA ARG A 8 -6.78 -11.05 3.58
C ARG A 8 -7.48 -9.80 3.04
N PRO A 9 -8.17 -9.88 1.88
CA PRO A 9 -8.88 -8.74 1.31
C PRO A 9 -9.85 -8.07 2.29
N GLU A 10 -10.49 -8.83 3.19
CA GLU A 10 -11.35 -8.28 4.25
C GLU A 10 -10.62 -7.30 5.16
N ASP A 11 -9.40 -7.60 5.57
CA ASP A 11 -8.63 -6.77 6.49
C ASP A 11 -8.20 -5.44 5.84
N VAL A 12 -8.12 -5.41 4.51
CA VAL A 12 -7.84 -4.22 3.71
C VAL A 12 -9.11 -3.42 3.45
N ALA A 13 -10.20 -4.11 3.10
CA ALA A 13 -11.50 -3.50 2.88
C ALA A 13 -11.99 -2.74 4.12
N ASP A 14 -11.87 -3.36 5.30
CA ASP A 14 -12.15 -2.72 6.58
C ASP A 14 -11.25 -1.50 6.83
N TYR A 15 -9.98 -1.58 6.45
CA TYR A 15 -9.01 -0.50 6.64
C TYR A 15 -9.29 0.71 5.74
N ILE A 16 -9.71 0.49 4.49
CA ILE A 16 -10.04 1.57 3.54
C ILE A 16 -11.51 2.01 3.60
N GLY A 17 -12.33 1.35 4.42
CA GLY A 17 -13.74 1.68 4.62
C GLY A 17 -14.63 1.28 3.44
N VAL A 18 -14.33 0.17 2.76
CA VAL A 18 -15.07 -0.32 1.58
C VAL A 18 -15.72 -1.66 1.90
N ASP A 19 -16.96 -1.89 1.46
CA ASP A 19 -17.57 -3.22 1.54
C ASP A 19 -17.04 -4.14 0.43
N LEU A 20 -16.99 -5.46 0.67
CA LEU A 20 -16.50 -6.44 -0.30
C LEU A 20 -17.56 -6.93 -1.30
N ARG A 21 -18.66 -6.20 -1.49
CA ARG A 21 -19.72 -6.61 -2.42
C ARG A 21 -19.35 -6.22 -3.85
N ASP A 22 -19.90 -6.94 -4.81
CA ASP A 22 -19.81 -6.63 -6.24
C ASP A 22 -18.35 -6.38 -6.72
N ALA A 23 -18.13 -5.30 -7.47
CA ALA A 23 -16.84 -4.95 -8.05
C ALA A 23 -15.76 -4.57 -7.01
N ASN A 24 -16.15 -4.24 -5.77
CA ASN A 24 -15.21 -3.81 -4.74
C ASN A 24 -14.24 -4.92 -4.34
N ARG A 25 -14.68 -6.19 -4.39
CA ARG A 25 -13.81 -7.33 -4.08
C ARG A 25 -12.63 -7.43 -5.05
N PHE A 26 -12.89 -7.32 -6.34
CA PHE A 26 -11.84 -7.36 -7.37
C PHE A 26 -10.92 -6.15 -7.25
N MET A 27 -11.48 -4.96 -6.99
CA MET A 27 -10.68 -3.76 -6.74
C MET A 27 -9.73 -3.94 -5.54
N VAL A 28 -10.20 -4.51 -4.43
CA VAL A 28 -9.35 -4.73 -3.24
C VAL A 28 -8.25 -5.74 -3.54
N ILE A 29 -8.53 -6.81 -4.30
CA ILE A 29 -7.51 -7.76 -4.73
C ILE A 29 -6.44 -7.07 -5.58
N ASP A 30 -6.84 -6.27 -6.58
CA ASP A 30 -5.90 -5.53 -7.43
C ASP A 30 -5.02 -4.56 -6.62
N LEU A 31 -5.59 -3.91 -5.59
CA LEU A 31 -4.85 -3.03 -4.69
C LEU A 31 -3.82 -3.81 -3.87
N VAL A 32 -4.19 -4.99 -3.34
CA VAL A 32 -3.29 -5.86 -2.59
C VAL A 32 -2.15 -6.34 -3.48
N ASP A 33 -2.45 -6.88 -4.66
CA ASP A 33 -1.42 -7.38 -5.59
C ASP A 33 -0.43 -6.26 -5.97
N THR A 34 -0.96 -5.08 -6.31
CA THR A 34 -0.12 -3.91 -6.62
C THR A 34 0.74 -3.50 -5.43
N ALA A 35 0.18 -3.49 -4.22
CA ALA A 35 0.92 -3.13 -3.01
C ALA A 35 2.05 -4.13 -2.71
N VAL A 36 1.77 -5.43 -2.85
CA VAL A 36 2.74 -6.51 -2.67
C VAL A 36 3.89 -6.38 -3.66
N ASP A 37 3.61 -6.12 -4.93
CA ASP A 37 4.64 -5.93 -5.96
C ASP A 37 5.54 -4.73 -5.67
N LEU A 38 4.96 -3.60 -5.26
CA LEU A 38 5.73 -2.40 -4.92
C LEU A 38 6.61 -2.61 -3.67
N ILE A 39 6.11 -3.32 -2.66
CA ILE A 39 6.87 -3.66 -1.45
C ILE A 39 8.01 -4.63 -1.78
N ASN A 40 7.73 -5.67 -2.57
CA ASN A 40 8.73 -6.63 -3.02
C ASN A 40 9.85 -5.95 -3.83
N ALA A 41 9.48 -5.05 -4.75
CA ALA A 41 10.44 -4.27 -5.53
C ALA A 41 11.29 -3.34 -4.65
N TYR A 42 10.69 -2.73 -3.62
CA TYR A 42 11.39 -1.81 -2.73
C TYR A 42 12.35 -2.50 -1.78
N VAL A 43 11.94 -3.61 -1.14
CA VAL A 43 12.74 -4.35 -0.16
C VAL A 43 13.76 -5.26 -0.85
N GLY A 44 13.36 -5.91 -1.95
CA GLY A 44 14.17 -6.85 -2.71
C GLY A 44 14.41 -8.17 -1.97
N ALA A 45 15.60 -8.74 -2.12
CA ALA A 45 15.95 -10.07 -1.60
C ALA A 45 15.85 -10.22 -0.07
N ARG A 46 15.76 -9.12 0.68
CA ARG A 46 15.62 -9.12 2.14
C ARG A 46 14.16 -9.26 2.60
N ILE A 47 13.20 -9.44 1.69
CA ILE A 47 11.79 -9.64 2.05
C ILE A 47 11.56 -10.72 3.12
N PRO A 48 12.28 -11.87 3.16
CA PRO A 48 12.06 -12.88 4.19
C PRO A 48 12.53 -12.46 5.59
N ALA A 49 13.31 -11.39 5.69
CA ALA A 49 13.81 -10.85 6.96
C ALA A 49 12.90 -9.75 7.54
N VAL A 50 11.85 -9.33 6.81
CA VAL A 50 10.88 -8.35 7.31
C VAL A 50 9.88 -9.07 8.21
N PRO A 51 9.59 -8.57 9.42
CA PRO A 51 8.52 -9.12 10.25
C PRO A 51 7.18 -9.08 9.52
N SER A 52 6.40 -10.16 9.61
CA SER A 52 5.09 -10.25 8.96
C SER A 52 4.14 -9.12 9.37
N SER A 53 4.15 -8.72 10.65
CA SER A 53 3.37 -7.59 11.15
C SER A 53 3.72 -6.25 10.48
N VAL A 54 5.00 -6.03 10.15
CA VAL A 54 5.46 -4.83 9.44
C VAL A 54 5.00 -4.87 7.99
N LEU A 55 5.08 -6.04 7.33
CA LEU A 55 4.57 -6.19 5.97
C LEU A 55 3.05 -5.99 5.91
N THR A 56 2.29 -6.57 6.83
CA THR A 56 0.83 -6.37 6.92
C THR A 56 0.48 -4.90 7.09
N LEU A 57 1.17 -4.17 7.98
CA LEU A 57 0.95 -2.74 8.17
C LEU A 57 1.28 -1.95 6.90
N ALA A 58 2.43 -2.23 6.28
CA ALA A 58 2.85 -1.57 5.05
C ALA A 58 1.86 -1.83 3.90
N THR A 59 1.39 -3.06 3.72
CA THR A 59 0.39 -3.39 2.69
C THR A 59 -0.91 -2.63 2.91
N LYS A 60 -1.47 -2.63 4.12
CA LYS A 60 -2.71 -1.89 4.43
C LYS A 60 -2.58 -0.39 4.15
N GLN A 61 -1.48 0.20 4.60
CA GLN A 61 -1.23 1.63 4.41
C GLN A 61 -1.03 1.98 2.94
N LEU A 62 -0.32 1.15 2.18
CA LEU A 62 -0.12 1.34 0.75
C LEU A 62 -1.42 1.16 -0.05
N CYS A 63 -2.25 0.17 0.30
CA CYS A 63 -3.58 0.00 -0.30
C CYS A 63 -4.45 1.25 -0.10
N SER A 64 -4.40 1.88 1.07
CA SER A 64 -5.12 3.13 1.35
C SER A 64 -4.65 4.29 0.47
N GLU A 65 -3.33 4.44 0.26
CA GLU A 65 -2.76 5.45 -0.65
C GLU A 65 -3.17 5.21 -2.11
N LEU A 66 -3.13 3.95 -2.56
CA LEU A 66 -3.55 3.55 -3.90
C LEU A 66 -5.05 3.80 -4.12
N TYR A 67 -5.88 3.48 -3.12
CA TYR A 67 -7.31 3.75 -3.15
C TYR A 67 -7.61 5.26 -3.18
N ALA A 68 -6.93 6.06 -2.35
CA ALA A 68 -7.08 7.51 -2.35
C ALA A 68 -6.73 8.13 -3.73
N ARG A 69 -5.68 7.64 -4.39
CA ARG A 69 -5.29 8.05 -5.75
C ARG A 69 -6.32 7.68 -6.80
N ARG A 70 -6.87 6.46 -6.72
CA ARG A 70 -7.93 6.00 -7.60
C ARG A 70 -9.13 6.95 -7.57
N ASN A 71 -9.48 7.43 -6.37
CA ASN A 71 -10.61 8.36 -6.17
C ASN A 71 -10.26 9.83 -6.47
N ALA A 72 -8.98 10.16 -6.64
CA ALA A 72 -8.51 11.50 -6.96
C ALA A 72 -7.52 11.44 -8.14
N PRO A 73 -7.98 11.12 -9.37
CA PRO A 73 -7.10 10.96 -10.54
C PRO A 73 -6.35 12.26 -10.89
N SER A 74 -6.90 13.43 -10.54
CA SER A 74 -6.23 14.73 -10.67
C SER A 74 -5.12 14.97 -9.62
N GLY A 75 -4.91 14.05 -8.69
CA GLY A 75 -3.93 14.14 -7.61
C GLY A 75 -4.33 15.06 -6.44
N ILE A 76 -5.59 15.49 -6.38
CA ILE A 76 -6.13 16.37 -5.33
C ILE A 76 -7.33 15.69 -4.68
N ALA A 77 -7.23 15.41 -3.39
CA ALA A 77 -8.34 14.95 -2.57
C ALA A 77 -9.12 16.16 -2.04
N GLN A 78 -10.43 16.18 -2.27
CA GLN A 78 -11.33 17.29 -1.90
C GLN A 78 -12.04 17.06 -0.55
N TRP A 79 -11.84 15.91 0.09
CA TRP A 79 -12.56 15.49 1.30
C TRP A 79 -11.82 15.88 2.60
N THR A 80 -11.58 17.18 2.82
CA THR A 80 -11.14 17.68 4.14
C THR A 80 -12.29 18.42 4.83
N PRO A 81 -12.41 18.32 6.17
CA PRO A 81 -13.45 19.03 6.93
C PRO A 81 -13.42 20.56 6.71
N ASP A 82 -12.23 21.10 6.45
CA ASP A 82 -12.00 22.52 6.24
C ASP A 82 -12.16 22.97 4.78
N GLY A 83 -12.53 22.05 3.88
CA GLY A 83 -12.70 22.31 2.44
C GLY A 83 -11.41 22.63 1.68
N GLN A 84 -10.25 22.50 2.34
CA GLN A 84 -8.94 22.75 1.73
C GLN A 84 -8.48 21.52 0.94
N PRO A 85 -8.16 21.68 -0.36
CA PRO A 85 -7.69 20.57 -1.18
C PRO A 85 -6.35 20.04 -0.68
N VAL A 86 -6.26 18.74 -0.42
CA VAL A 86 -5.00 18.07 -0.07
C VAL A 86 -4.42 17.44 -1.32
N ARG A 87 -3.17 17.77 -1.63
CA ARG A 87 -2.43 17.10 -2.70
C ARG A 87 -1.99 15.73 -2.23
N LEU A 88 -2.31 14.70 -3.01
CA LEU A 88 -1.75 13.38 -2.79
C LEU A 88 -0.25 13.39 -3.10
N ALA A 89 0.51 12.53 -2.43
CA ALA A 89 1.92 12.35 -2.72
C ALA A 89 2.10 11.99 -4.21
N ARG A 90 3.26 12.27 -4.80
CA ARG A 90 3.53 11.79 -6.18
C ARG A 90 3.80 10.28 -6.21
N ASP A 91 4.50 9.77 -5.21
CA ASP A 91 4.86 8.37 -5.08
C ASP A 91 4.01 7.70 -3.99
N PRO A 92 3.26 6.61 -4.29
CA PRO A 92 2.40 5.93 -3.32
C PRO A 92 3.20 5.30 -2.19
N MET A 93 4.47 4.97 -2.42
CA MET A 93 5.34 4.35 -1.43
C MET A 93 5.84 5.33 -0.36
N THR A 94 5.62 6.65 -0.50
CA THR A 94 6.17 7.65 0.42
C THR A 94 5.78 7.40 1.88
N SER A 95 4.56 6.92 2.13
CA SER A 95 4.06 6.63 3.49
C SER A 95 4.69 5.37 4.09
N VAL A 96 5.04 4.37 3.29
CA VAL A 96 5.55 3.06 3.75
C VAL A 96 7.08 2.93 3.68
N LYS A 97 7.75 3.77 2.89
CA LYS A 97 9.21 3.79 2.76
C LYS A 97 9.94 3.86 4.11
N PRO A 98 9.56 4.72 5.07
CA PRO A 98 10.23 4.76 6.37
C PRO A 98 10.11 3.46 7.18
N LEU A 99 8.98 2.75 7.06
CA LEU A 99 8.75 1.47 7.73
C LEU A 99 9.65 0.36 7.17
N LEU A 100 9.85 0.38 5.85
CA LEU A 100 10.57 -0.66 5.12
C LEU A 100 12.07 -0.37 4.95
N GLN A 101 12.50 0.88 5.16
CA GLN A 101 13.88 1.33 5.00
C GLN A 101 14.91 0.47 5.75
N PRO A 102 14.70 0.05 7.01
CA PRO A 102 15.67 -0.78 7.74
C PRO A 102 15.91 -2.15 7.09
N TYR A 103 14.92 -2.65 6.38
CA TYR A 103 14.92 -3.97 5.77
C TYR A 103 15.31 -3.95 4.30
N ARG A 104 15.37 -2.77 3.69
CA ARG A 104 15.75 -2.62 2.30
C ARG A 104 17.13 -3.23 2.05
N SER A 105 17.26 -3.94 0.94
CA SER A 105 18.56 -4.28 0.37
C SER A 105 19.34 -2.98 0.14
N LEU A 106 20.44 -2.78 0.86
CA LEU A 106 21.43 -1.76 0.52
C LEU A 106 21.90 -2.13 -0.89
N GLY A 107 21.38 -1.42 -1.89
CA GLY A 107 21.79 -1.63 -3.28
C GLY A 107 23.30 -1.67 -3.34
N ARG A 108 23.86 -2.69 -3.99
CA ARG A 108 25.30 -2.79 -4.23
C ARG A 108 25.72 -1.48 -4.88
N VAL A 109 26.47 -0.66 -4.16
CA VAL A 109 27.19 0.47 -4.76
C VAL A 109 28.27 -0.18 -5.62
N GLY A 110 27.99 -0.27 -6.91
CA GLY A 110 28.90 -0.74 -7.95
C GLY A 110 29.16 0.40 -8.91
#